data_AF-A0A5B7IC61-F1
#
_entry.id   AF-A0A5B7IC61-F1
#
_cell.length_a   1.000
_cell.length_b   1.000
_cell.length_c   1.000
_cell.angle_alpha   90.00
_cell.angle_beta   90.00
_cell.angle_gamma   90.00
#
_symmetry.space_group_name_H-M   'P 1'
#
loop_
_entity.id
_entity.type
_entity.pdbx_description
1 polymer ?
#
loop_
_entity_poly.entity_id
_entity_poly.type
_entity_poly.pdbx_seq_one_letter_code
_entity_poly.pdbx_strand_id
1 'polypeptide(L)'
;MLPHPAVVVPLEQTLFSDAFQLVWRAHLGDSLASGVWTVEEQGLHINHLELLAVFRALQSFQQALSGSVVSVIYDNSTVVAFLRKSRGTHSEPLSALAGMVLGWCKSRSISLCPVSVPGCHNVIADVLCVGSE
;
A
#
# COMPACT_ATOMS: atom_id res chain seq x y z
N MET A 1 30.46 28.69 15.18
CA MET A 1 29.27 28.26 14.41
C MET A 1 29.13 26.77 14.59
N LEU A 2 28.12 26.32 15.33
CA LEU A 2 27.77 24.91 15.42
C LEU A 2 27.08 24.50 14.10
N PRO A 3 27.37 23.33 13.51
CA PRO A 3 26.59 22.85 12.38
C PRO A 3 25.15 22.63 12.84
N HIS A 4 24.20 23.17 12.09
CA HIS A 4 22.78 22.88 12.29
C HIS A 4 22.58 21.36 12.22
N PRO A 5 21.75 20.75 13.07
CA PRO A 5 21.40 19.35 12.89
C PRO A 5 20.83 19.21 11.48
N ALA A 6 21.44 18.35 10.67
CA ALA A 6 20.87 17.95 9.40
C ALA A 6 19.46 17.44 9.72
N VAL A 7 18.44 18.18 9.31
CA VAL A 7 17.07 17.70 9.32
C VAL A 7 17.09 16.53 8.35
N VAL A 8 17.21 15.32 8.89
CA VAL A 8 17.05 14.08 8.13
C VAL A 8 15.58 14.07 7.75
N VAL A 9 15.27 14.67 6.60
CA VAL A 9 13.95 14.56 6.01
C VAL A 9 13.76 13.07 5.73
N PRO A 10 12.77 12.41 6.32
CA PRO A 10 12.53 11.01 6.04
C PRO A 10 12.30 10.88 4.53
N LEU A 11 12.90 9.84 3.93
CA LEU A 11 12.71 9.57 2.51
C LEU A 11 11.22 9.29 2.29
N GLU A 12 10.53 10.21 1.60
CA GLU A 12 9.15 10.01 1.20
C GLU A 12 9.14 9.10 -0.03
N GLN A 13 8.65 7.87 0.16
CA GLN A 13 8.54 6.90 -0.91
C GLN A 13 7.07 6.72 -1.26
N THR A 14 6.76 6.73 -2.56
CA THR A 14 5.39 6.50 -3.03
C THR A 14 5.25 5.07 -3.50
N LEU A 15 4.33 4.34 -2.88
CA LEU A 15 4.02 2.96 -3.21
C LEU A 15 2.73 2.91 -4.03
N PHE A 16 2.84 2.33 -5.21
CA PHE A 16 1.71 2.00 -6.07
C PHE A 16 1.48 0.50 -6.02
N SER A 17 0.22 0.09 -6.00
CA SER A 17 -0.17 -1.31 -6.03
C SER A 17 -1.43 -1.47 -6.83
N ASP A 18 -1.52 -2.60 -7.52
CA ASP A 18 -2.70 -3.03 -8.25
C ASP A 18 -3.00 -4.49 -7.94
N ALA A 19 -4.28 -4.83 -7.95
CA ALA A 19 -4.79 -6.15 -7.67
C ALA A 19 -5.73 -6.59 -8.78
N PHE A 20 -5.36 -7.67 -9.44
CA PHE A 20 -6.21 -8.39 -10.39
C PHE A 20 -6.74 -9.65 -9.75
N GLN A 21 -7.73 -10.28 -10.36
CA GLN A 21 -8.36 -11.48 -9.81
C GLN A 21 -7.39 -12.67 -9.65
N LEU A 22 -6.27 -12.68 -10.37
CA LEU A 22 -5.27 -13.76 -10.35
C LEU A 22 -3.91 -13.34 -9.79
N VAL A 23 -3.56 -12.05 -9.86
CA VAL A 23 -2.23 -11.53 -9.57
C VAL A 23 -2.29 -10.19 -8.86
N TRP A 24 -1.21 -9.83 -8.18
CA TRP A 24 -0.94 -8.46 -7.73
C TRP A 24 0.36 -7.94 -8.28
N ARG A 25 0.45 -6.63 -8.38
CA ARG A 25 1.64 -5.89 -8.79
C ARG A 25 1.82 -4.67 -7.91
N ALA A 26 3.06 -4.25 -7.75
CA ALA A 26 3.40 -3.06 -7.00
C ALA A 26 4.67 -2.41 -7.51
N HIS A 27 4.72 -1.09 -7.42
CA HIS A 27 5.85 -0.26 -7.81
C HIS A 27 6.27 0.67 -6.68
N LEU A 28 7.58 0.73 -6.44
CA LEU A 28 8.22 1.64 -5.51
C LEU A 28 9.40 2.32 -6.21
N GLY A 29 9.19 3.54 -6.69
CA GLY A 29 10.15 4.19 -7.59
C GLY A 29 10.40 3.33 -8.84
N ASP A 30 11.66 2.99 -9.10
CA ASP A 30 12.08 2.13 -10.22
C ASP A 30 11.95 0.62 -9.95
N SER A 31 11.59 0.23 -8.72
CA SER A 31 11.47 -1.18 -8.34
C SER A 31 10.05 -1.71 -8.57
N LEU A 32 9.93 -2.90 -9.19
CA LEU A 32 8.68 -3.63 -9.38
C LEU A 32 8.64 -4.88 -8.48
N ALA A 33 7.48 -5.17 -7.90
CA ALA A 33 7.16 -6.44 -7.25
C ALA A 33 5.84 -6.98 -7.79
N SER A 34 5.70 -8.30 -7.87
CA SER A 34 4.45 -8.94 -8.28
C SER A 34 4.36 -10.37 -7.78
N GLY A 35 3.15 -10.91 -7.73
CA GLY A 35 2.92 -12.30 -7.40
C GLY A 35 1.54 -12.80 -7.80
N VAL A 36 1.33 -14.11 -7.69
CA VAL A 36 0.04 -14.77 -7.89
C VAL A 36 -0.69 -14.93 -6.55
N TRP A 37 -2.01 -14.86 -6.60
CA TRP A 37 -2.86 -15.19 -5.45
C TRP A 37 -2.97 -16.70 -5.27
N THR A 38 -3.06 -17.17 -4.03
CA THR A 38 -3.46 -18.56 -3.76
C THR A 38 -4.92 -18.78 -4.16
N VAL A 39 -5.32 -20.04 -4.34
CA VAL A 39 -6.71 -20.39 -4.70
C VAL A 39 -7.72 -19.82 -3.69
N GLU A 40 -7.34 -19.79 -2.41
CA GLU A 40 -8.17 -19.22 -1.34
C GLU A 40 -8.26 -17.68 -1.46
N GLU A 41 -7.14 -17.02 -1.77
CA GLU A 41 -7.09 -15.56 -1.95
C GLU A 41 -7.87 -15.12 -3.20
N GLN A 42 -7.84 -15.88 -4.29
CA GLN A 42 -8.61 -15.59 -5.52
C GLN A 42 -10.13 -15.56 -5.27
N GLY A 43 -10.62 -16.19 -4.20
CA GLY A 43 -12.03 -16.14 -3.79
C GLY A 43 -12.41 -14.88 -3.01
N LEU A 44 -11.46 -14.00 -2.69
CA LEU A 44 -11.70 -12.78 -1.92
C LEU A 44 -12.27 -11.66 -2.80
N HIS A 45 -13.02 -10.76 -2.17
CA HIS A 45 -13.55 -9.58 -2.84
C HIS A 45 -12.41 -8.66 -3.32
N ILE A 46 -12.61 -7.94 -4.44
CA ILE A 46 -11.58 -7.08 -5.03
C ILE A 46 -11.00 -6.05 -4.04
N ASN A 47 -11.84 -5.37 -3.25
CA ASN A 47 -11.37 -4.47 -2.18
C ASN A 47 -10.45 -5.14 -1.15
N HIS A 48 -10.62 -6.43 -0.89
CA HIS A 48 -9.75 -7.19 0.01
C HIS A 48 -8.42 -7.52 -0.69
N LEU A 49 -8.47 -7.93 -1.96
CA LEU A 49 -7.29 -8.16 -2.79
C LEU A 49 -6.44 -6.89 -2.96
N GLU A 50 -7.07 -5.73 -3.14
CA GLU A 50 -6.40 -4.42 -3.20
C GLU A 50 -5.60 -4.12 -1.93
N LEU A 51 -6.21 -4.31 -0.76
CA LEU A 51 -5.54 -4.09 0.52
C LEU A 51 -4.45 -5.14 0.78
N LEU A 52 -4.69 -6.39 0.37
CA LEU A 52 -3.70 -7.46 0.48
C LEU A 52 -2.50 -7.23 -0.46
N ALA A 53 -2.72 -6.68 -1.65
CA ALA A 53 -1.66 -6.33 -2.59
C ALA A 53 -0.73 -5.30 -1.98
N VAL A 54 -1.27 -4.31 -1.26
CA VAL A 54 -0.44 -3.34 -0.52
C VAL A 54 0.37 -4.03 0.55
N PHE A 55 -0.25 -4.93 1.32
CA PHE A 55 0.47 -5.62 2.37
C PHE A 55 1.65 -6.43 1.81
N ARG A 56 1.44 -7.16 0.72
CA ARG A 56 2.49 -7.90 0.04
C ARG A 56 3.55 -6.97 -0.56
N ALA A 57 3.14 -5.83 -1.11
CA ALA A 57 4.06 -4.82 -1.61
C ALA A 57 4.96 -4.25 -0.50
N LEU A 58 4.39 -3.89 0.65
CA LEU A 58 5.13 -3.44 1.83
C LEU A 58 6.12 -4.50 2.33
N GLN A 59 5.73 -5.77 2.30
CA GLN A 59 6.60 -6.89 2.63
C GLN A 59 7.74 -7.07 1.62
N SER A 60 7.44 -7.03 0.32
CA SER A 60 8.43 -7.14 -0.75
C SER A 60 9.46 -6.02 -0.71
N PHE A 61 9.04 -4.81 -0.38
CA PHE A 61 9.93 -3.65 -0.30
C PHE A 61 10.40 -3.35 1.13
N GLN A 62 10.20 -4.26 2.09
CA GLN A 62 10.47 -4.01 3.52
C GLN A 62 11.85 -3.39 3.76
N GLN A 63 12.89 -3.90 3.09
CA GLN A 63 14.27 -3.42 3.27
C GLN A 63 14.45 -1.99 2.77
N ALA A 64 13.75 -1.61 1.70
CA ALA A 64 13.79 -0.27 1.13
C ALA A 64 12.91 0.74 1.88
N LEU A 65 11.88 0.26 2.59
CA LEU A 65 10.90 1.09 3.31
C LEU A 65 11.22 1.31 4.78
N SER A 66 12.12 0.51 5.36
CA SER A 66 12.43 0.56 6.79
C SER A 66 13.01 1.92 7.19
N GLY A 67 12.33 2.63 8.11
CA GLY A 67 12.72 3.97 8.55
C GLY A 67 12.26 5.11 7.64
N SER A 68 11.46 4.81 6.61
CA SER A 68 10.93 5.78 5.65
C SER A 68 9.45 6.13 5.91
N VAL A 69 9.02 7.22 5.29
CA VAL A 69 7.60 7.57 5.19
C VAL A 69 7.09 7.04 3.86
N VAL A 70 6.02 6.24 3.90
CA VAL A 70 5.48 5.56 2.72
C VAL A 70 4.09 6.10 2.43
N SER A 71 3.99 6.84 1.34
CA SER A 71 2.73 7.30 0.78
C SER A 71 2.12 6.18 -0.03
N VAL A 72 1.03 5.60 0.46
CA VAL A 72 0.29 4.56 -0.28
C VAL A 72 -0.90 5.20 -0.95
N ILE A 73 -0.96 5.08 -2.27
CA ILE A 73 -2.01 5.66 -3.11
C ILE A 73 -3.07 4.62 -3.42
N TYR A 74 -4.34 4.99 -3.18
CA TYR A 74 -5.51 4.14 -3.45
C TYR A 74 -6.57 4.91 -4.24
N ASP A 75 -7.23 4.23 -5.18
CA ASP A 75 -8.42 4.71 -5.88
C ASP A 75 -9.68 4.49 -5.02
N ASN A 76 -9.73 3.37 -4.29
CA ASN A 76 -10.88 3.02 -3.48
C ASN A 76 -10.89 3.78 -2.15
N SER A 77 -11.66 4.87 -2.13
CA SER A 77 -11.90 5.71 -0.94
C SER A 77 -12.28 4.91 0.32
N THR A 78 -12.83 3.70 0.17
CA THR A 78 -13.13 2.75 1.25
C THR A 78 -11.86 2.31 2.00
N VAL A 79 -10.79 1.93 1.28
CA VAL A 79 -9.55 1.42 1.89
C VAL A 79 -8.82 2.55 2.63
N VAL A 80 -8.80 3.75 2.05
CA VAL A 80 -8.25 4.94 2.72
C VAL A 80 -9.07 5.31 3.96
N ALA A 81 -10.40 5.20 3.91
CA ALA A 81 -11.24 5.41 5.06
C ALA A 81 -10.91 4.42 6.19
N PHE A 82 -10.65 3.14 5.86
CA PHE A 82 -10.22 2.14 6.85
C PHE A 82 -8.83 2.44 7.43
N LEU A 83 -7.87 2.85 6.61
CA LEU A 83 -6.52 3.20 7.09
C LEU A 83 -6.48 4.50 7.90
N ARG A 84 -7.35 5.47 7.59
CA ARG A 84 -7.43 6.76 8.31
C ARG A 84 -8.32 6.71 9.54
N LYS A 85 -9.43 5.96 9.51
CA LYS A 85 -10.32 5.77 10.66
C LYS A 85 -9.94 4.50 11.39
N SER A 86 -8.97 4.61 12.28
CA SER A 86 -8.75 3.64 13.37
C SER A 86 -9.86 3.71 14.43
N ARG A 87 -11.15 3.69 14.02
CA ARG A 87 -12.34 3.59 14.87
C ARG A 87 -13.64 3.61 14.05
N GLY A 88 -14.20 2.43 13.84
CA GLY A 88 -15.63 2.22 13.56
C GLY A 88 -16.00 2.19 12.09
N THR A 89 -16.08 0.99 11.51
CA THR A 89 -17.14 0.63 10.55
C THR A 89 -17.17 -0.89 10.32
N HIS A 90 -18.30 -1.47 10.71
CA HIS A 90 -19.04 -2.71 10.36
C HIS A 90 -18.54 -3.78 9.36
N SER A 91 -17.31 -3.77 8.84
CA SER A 91 -16.77 -4.83 7.97
C SER A 91 -15.53 -5.47 8.61
N GLU A 92 -15.78 -6.51 9.41
CA GLU A 92 -14.79 -7.24 10.22
C GLU A 92 -13.49 -7.65 9.49
N PRO A 93 -13.52 -8.23 8.27
CA PRO A 93 -12.31 -8.75 7.65
C PRO A 93 -11.38 -7.66 7.08
N LEU A 94 -11.92 -6.60 6.48
CA LEU A 94 -11.08 -5.50 5.95
C LEU A 94 -10.47 -4.66 7.07
N SER A 95 -11.25 -4.39 8.13
CA SER A 95 -10.73 -3.64 9.28
C SER A 95 -9.65 -4.43 10.02
N ALA A 96 -9.79 -5.76 10.13
CA ALA A 96 -8.76 -6.62 10.71
C ALA A 96 -7.47 -6.60 9.87
N LEU A 97 -7.58 -6.74 8.55
CA LEU A 97 -6.44 -6.67 7.64
C LEU A 97 -5.73 -5.30 7.71
N ALA A 98 -6.49 -4.20 7.68
CA ALA A 98 -5.92 -2.85 7.81
C ALA A 98 -5.18 -2.67 9.14
N GLY A 99 -5.74 -3.19 10.25
CA GLY A 99 -5.09 -3.20 11.55
C GLY A 99 -3.77 -3.98 11.56
N MET A 100 -3.74 -5.16 10.91
CA MET A 100 -2.52 -5.96 10.76
C MET A 100 -1.45 -5.21 9.96
N VAL A 101 -1.83 -4.58 8.84
CA VAL A 101 -0.91 -3.78 8.00
C VAL A 101 -0.29 -2.63 8.81
N LEU A 102 -1.13 -1.86 9.52
CA LEU A 102 -0.66 -0.75 10.35
C LEU A 102 0.25 -1.22 11.49
N GLY A 103 -0.11 -2.31 12.17
CA GLY A 103 0.70 -2.91 13.23
C GLY A 103 2.06 -3.39 12.73
N TRP A 104 2.08 -4.04 11.56
CA TRP A 104 3.30 -4.51 10.92
C TRP A 104 4.24 -3.35 10.53
N CYS A 105 3.69 -2.26 9.99
CA CYS A 105 4.46 -1.06 9.64
C CYS A 105 5.04 -0.38 10.87
N LYS A 106 4.22 -0.23 11.93
CA LYS A 106 4.66 0.35 13.20
C LYS A 106 5.82 -0.44 13.82
N SER A 107 5.79 -1.77 13.74
CA SER A 107 6.88 -2.64 14.22
C SER A 107 8.19 -2.47 13.46
N ARG A 108 8.16 -1.84 12.26
CA ARG A 108 9.32 -1.68 11.36
C ARG A 108 9.71 -0.22 11.17
N SER A 109 9.19 0.67 11.99
CA SER A 109 9.40 2.12 11.86
C SER A 109 9.04 2.65 10.48
N ILE A 110 8.01 2.07 9.86
CA ILE A 110 7.45 2.52 8.58
C ILE A 110 6.27 3.43 8.90
N SER A 111 6.34 4.69 8.47
CA SER A 111 5.26 5.64 8.66
C SER A 111 4.36 5.64 7.43
N LEU A 112 3.17 5.03 7.54
CA LEU A 112 2.21 4.98 6.44
C LEU A 112 1.41 6.28 6.33
N CYS A 113 1.44 6.89 5.16
CA CYS A 113 0.62 8.04 4.78
C CYS A 113 -0.39 7.60 3.70
N PRO A 114 -1.62 7.20 4.07
CA PRO A 114 -2.62 6.81 3.09
C PRO A 114 -3.17 8.04 2.34
N VAL A 115 -2.95 8.08 1.03
CA VAL A 115 -3.43 9.14 0.13
C VAL A 115 -4.55 8.57 -0.74
N SER A 116 -5.76 9.13 -0.61
CA SER A 116 -6.85 8.83 -1.56
C SER A 116 -6.77 9.84 -2.67
N VAL A 117 -6.77 9.36 -3.91
CA VAL A 117 -6.90 10.21 -5.09
C VAL A 117 -8.33 10.01 -5.61
N PRO A 118 -9.28 10.88 -5.21
CA PRO A 118 -10.66 10.75 -5.67
C PRO A 118 -10.77 11.18 -7.14
N GLY A 119 -11.35 10.32 -7.97
CA GLY A 119 -11.98 10.73 -9.23
C GLY A 119 -11.15 10.67 -10.50
N CYS A 120 -9.95 10.13 -10.48
CA CYS A 120 -9.25 9.65 -11.67
C CYS A 120 -8.52 8.39 -11.25
N HIS A 121 -8.60 7.33 -12.06
CA HIS A 121 -7.78 6.12 -11.96
C HIS A 121 -6.41 6.47 -11.38
N ASN A 122 -5.91 5.67 -10.45
CA ASN A 122 -4.51 5.75 -10.06
C ASN A 122 -3.70 5.54 -11.35
N VAL A 123 -3.40 6.61 -12.11
CA VAL A 123 -2.95 6.53 -13.52
C VAL A 123 -1.67 5.70 -13.60
N ILE A 124 -0.88 5.66 -12.52
CA ILE A 124 0.31 4.83 -12.44
C ILE A 124 -0.03 3.35 -12.22
N ALA A 125 -1.07 2.99 -11.45
CA ALA A 125 -1.56 1.61 -11.40
C ALA A 125 -2.30 1.21 -12.70
N ASP A 126 -3.08 2.12 -13.29
CA ASP A 126 -3.76 1.90 -14.58
C ASP A 126 -2.76 1.70 -15.73
N VAL A 127 -1.64 2.43 -15.73
CA VAL A 127 -0.52 2.21 -16.65
C VAL A 127 0.14 0.82 -16.46
N LEU A 128 0.07 0.23 -15.25
CA LEU A 128 0.50 -1.18 -15.04
C LEU A 128 -0.50 -2.19 -15.62
N CYS A 129 -1.75 -1.78 -15.81
CA CYS A 129 -2.83 -2.58 -16.36
C CYS A 129 -2.73 -2.70 -17.90
N VAL A 130 -2.23 -1.66 -18.60
CA VAL A 130 -2.12 -1.63 -20.08
C VAL A 130 -0.76 -2.07 -20.64
N GLY A 131 0.11 -2.68 -19.84
CA GLY A 131 1.49 -2.98 -20.24
C GLY A 131 1.82 -4.46 -20.40
N SER A 132 1.17 -5.20 -21.31
CA SER A 132 1.80 -6.21 -22.21
C SER A 132 0.78 -6.72 -23.23
N GLU A 133 0.92 -6.29 -24.48
CA GLU A 133 0.58 -7.11 -25.66
C GLU A 133 1.57 -8.28 -25.79
#